data_AF-A0A970P0B0-F1
#
_entry.id   AF-A0A970P0B0-F1
#
_cell.length_a   1.000
_cell.length_b   1.000
_cell.length_c   1.000
_cell.angle_alpha   90.00
_cell.angle_beta   90.00
_cell.angle_gamma   90.00
#
_symmetry.space_group_name_H-M   'P 1'
#
loop_
_entity.id
_entity.type
_entity.pdbx_description
1 polymer ?
#
loop_
_entity_poly.entity_id
_entity_poly.type
_entity_poly.pdbx_seq_one_letter_code
_entity_poly.pdbx_strand_id
1 'polypeptide(L)'
;MKSKFKYCLIFPLMLLLSIKMQAQLTLSTYIDAGDNNVSEGLYIKSSVLGSYQINKYRVEGGAQFDLKNAGSGFFTGGILIVAREFSINKFQFETQGLFIYNPFSP
;
A
#
# COMPACT_ATOMS: atom_id res chain seq x y z
N MET A 1 36.09 -5.97 -38.22
CA MET A 1 34.64 -6.13 -37.99
C MET A 1 34.30 -6.67 -36.58
N LYS A 2 34.94 -6.18 -35.50
CA LYS A 2 34.85 -6.78 -34.13
C LYS A 2 34.07 -5.95 -33.08
N SER A 3 33.67 -4.71 -33.38
CA SER A 3 33.10 -3.78 -32.39
C SER A 3 31.57 -3.87 -32.25
N LYS A 4 30.84 -4.20 -33.32
CA LYS A 4 29.37 -4.15 -33.35
C LYS A 4 28.66 -5.29 -32.59
N PHE A 5 29.37 -6.37 -32.25
CA PHE A 5 28.79 -7.53 -31.55
C PHE A 5 28.66 -7.31 -30.03
N LYS A 6 29.47 -6.42 -29.43
CA LYS A 6 29.48 -6.18 -27.98
C LYS A 6 28.17 -5.55 -27.49
N TYR A 7 27.60 -4.62 -28.25
CA TYR A 7 26.33 -3.97 -27.92
C TYR A 7 25.12 -4.87 -28.14
N CYS A 8 25.24 -5.87 -29.02
CA CYS A 8 24.20 -6.85 -29.29
C CYS A 8 23.96 -7.81 -28.10
N LEU A 9 24.95 -8.00 -27.23
CA LEU A 9 24.85 -8.82 -26.02
C LEU A 9 24.27 -8.05 -24.80
N ILE A 10 24.39 -6.73 -24.78
CA ILE A 10 23.91 -5.90 -23.66
C ILE A 10 22.38 -5.83 -23.64
N PHE A 11 21.75 -5.74 -24.82
CA PHE A 11 20.30 -5.69 -24.96
C PHE A 11 19.57 -6.93 -24.41
N PRO A 12 19.93 -8.18 -24.77
CA PRO A 12 19.32 -9.36 -24.18
C PRO A 12 19.66 -9.52 -22.69
N LEU A 13 20.82 -9.05 -22.23
CA LEU A 13 21.18 -9.05 -20.81
C LEU A 13 20.26 -8.14 -19.98
N MET A 14 19.88 -6.97 -20.50
CA MET A 14 18.92 -6.10 -19.83
C MET A 14 17.50 -6.69 -19.81
N LEU A 15 17.09 -7.37 -20.87
CA LEU A 15 15.78 -8.06 -20.91
C LEU A 15 15.69 -9.21 -19.90
N LEU A 16 16.81 -9.91 -19.63
CA LEU A 16 16.87 -11.00 -18.64
C LEU A 16 16.73 -10.53 -17.18
N LEU A 17 17.07 -9.27 -16.88
CA LEU A 17 16.95 -8.71 -15.53
C LEU A 17 15.50 -8.38 -15.15
N SER A 18 14.65 -8.03 -16.13
CA SER A 18 13.26 -7.65 -15.90
C SER A 18 12.33 -8.82 -15.57
N ILE A 19 12.73 -10.06 -15.90
CA ILE A 19 11.85 -11.24 -15.84
C ILE A 19 11.59 -11.74 -14.40
N LYS A 20 12.36 -11.25 -13.41
CA LYS A 20 12.24 -11.70 -12.01
C LYS A 20 11.48 -10.76 -11.10
N MET A 21 11.00 -9.61 -11.60
CA MET A 21 10.31 -8.63 -10.77
C MET A 21 8.79 -8.84 -10.85
N GLN A 22 8.25 -9.65 -9.94
CA GLN A 22 6.80 -9.67 -9.69
C GLN A 22 6.49 -8.49 -8.77
N ALA A 23 6.21 -7.35 -9.40
CA ALA A 23 5.67 -6.17 -8.72
C ALA A 23 4.17 -6.12 -8.98
N GLN A 24 3.37 -6.04 -7.92
CA GLN A 24 1.92 -5.89 -7.99
C GLN A 24 1.51 -4.59 -7.28
N LEU A 25 0.74 -3.76 -7.98
CA LEU A 25 0.14 -2.55 -7.45
C LEU A 25 -1.36 -2.80 -7.29
N THR A 26 -1.87 -2.62 -6.07
CA THR A 26 -3.30 -2.70 -5.76
C THR A 26 -3.75 -1.37 -5.18
N LEU A 27 -4.86 -0.84 -5.68
CA LEU A 27 -5.53 0.32 -5.11
C LEU A 27 -6.89 -0.10 -4.58
N SER A 28 -7.14 0.15 -3.30
CA SER A 28 -8.40 -0.17 -2.64
C SER A 28 -9.05 1.10 -2.13
N THR A 29 -10.34 1.25 -2.41
CA THR A 29 -11.16 2.36 -1.92
C THR A 29 -12.28 1.80 -1.06
N TYR A 30 -12.49 2.42 0.10
CA TYR A 30 -13.51 2.04 1.06
C TYR A 30 -14.39 3.25 1.33
N ILE A 31 -15.70 3.03 1.37
CA ILE A 31 -16.67 4.05 1.74
C ILE A 31 -17.53 3.44 2.84
N ASP A 32 -17.61 4.13 3.97
CA ASP A 32 -18.44 3.74 5.10
C ASP A 32 -19.41 4.87 5.41
N ALA A 33 -20.67 4.54 5.60
CA ALA A 33 -21.73 5.49 5.90
C ALA A 33 -22.69 4.89 6.90
N GLY A 34 -23.04 5.64 7.94
CA GLY A 34 -23.92 5.16 8.99
C GLY A 34 -24.27 6.26 9.97
N ASP A 35 -25.03 5.89 11.00
CA ASP A 35 -25.35 6.74 12.12
C ASP A 35 -24.66 6.18 13.37
N ASN A 36 -24.05 7.04 14.18
CA ASN A 36 -23.44 6.66 15.46
C ASN A 36 -23.91 7.65 16.53
N ASN A 37 -24.19 7.20 17.75
CA ASN A 37 -24.55 8.07 18.88
C ASN A 37 -23.43 9.05 19.28
N VAL A 38 -22.18 8.81 18.85
CA VAL A 38 -21.01 9.67 19.14
C VAL A 38 -20.85 10.81 18.12
N SER A 39 -21.27 10.63 16.88
CA SER A 39 -21.34 11.69 15.87
C SER A 39 -22.79 12.11 15.79
N GLU A 40 -23.19 13.30 16.24
CA GLU A 40 -24.61 13.73 16.22
C GLU A 40 -25.21 13.69 14.78
N GLY A 41 -25.66 12.52 14.31
CA GLY A 41 -26.19 12.25 12.97
C GLY A 41 -25.32 11.41 12.02
N LEU A 42 -25.74 11.40 10.74
CA LEU A 42 -25.15 10.62 9.64
C LEU A 42 -23.69 10.98 9.39
N TYR A 43 -22.82 9.99 9.54
CA TYR A 43 -21.43 10.06 9.13
C TYR A 43 -21.22 9.45 7.74
N ILE A 44 -20.29 10.03 6.99
CA ILE A 44 -19.78 9.46 5.74
C ILE A 44 -18.26 9.54 5.78
N LYS A 45 -17.60 8.40 5.68
CA LYS A 45 -16.15 8.25 5.66
C LYS A 45 -15.70 7.58 4.37
N SER A 46 -14.55 8.01 3.88
CA SER A 46 -13.88 7.43 2.73
C SER A 46 -12.45 7.08 3.12
N SER A 47 -11.90 5.99 2.58
CA SER A 47 -10.50 5.63 2.76
C SER A 47 -9.93 5.12 1.45
N VAL A 48 -8.71 5.53 1.18
CA VAL A 48 -7.95 5.08 -0.01
C VAL A 48 -6.68 4.43 0.49
N LEU A 49 -6.40 3.21 0.06
CA LEU A 49 -5.21 2.44 0.38
C LEU A 49 -4.52 2.00 -0.91
N GLY A 50 -3.29 2.44 -1.10
CA GLY A 50 -2.40 1.92 -2.12
C GLY A 50 -1.49 0.87 -1.52
N SER A 51 -1.40 -0.30 -2.15
CA SER A 51 -0.51 -1.40 -1.78
C SER A 51 0.44 -1.70 -2.92
N TYR A 52 1.73 -1.75 -2.61
CA TYR A 52 2.79 -2.11 -3.53
C TYR A 52 3.53 -3.33 -3.00
N GLN A 53 3.41 -4.44 -3.71
CA GLN A 53 4.08 -5.69 -3.39
C GLN A 53 5.21 -5.96 -4.37
N ILE A 54 6.40 -6.23 -3.86
CA ILE A 54 7.57 -6.63 -4.63
C ILE A 54 8.24 -7.84 -3.96
N ASN A 55 8.22 -8.98 -4.65
CA ASN A 55 8.71 -10.25 -4.12
C ASN A 55 8.08 -10.58 -2.75
N LYS A 56 8.86 -10.50 -1.68
CA LYS A 56 8.46 -10.81 -0.31
C LYS A 56 8.14 -9.57 0.52
N TYR A 57 8.18 -8.38 -0.07
CA TYR A 57 7.94 -7.12 0.63
C TYR A 57 6.64 -6.52 0.15
N ARG A 58 5.86 -5.97 1.08
CA ARG A 58 4.62 -5.26 0.81
C ARG A 58 4.65 -3.94 1.56
N VAL A 59 4.41 -2.86 0.86
CA VAL A 59 4.30 -1.51 1.43
C VAL A 59 2.91 -0.99 1.11
N GLU A 60 2.16 -0.60 2.12
CA GLU A 60 0.84 -0.02 1.95
C GLU A 60 0.78 1.35 2.59
N GLY A 61 0.19 2.30 1.88
CA GLY A 61 -0.03 3.65 2.36
C GLY A 61 -1.46 4.05 2.08
N GLY A 62 -2.11 4.68 3.05
CA GLY A 62 -3.49 5.11 2.88
C GLY A 62 -3.85 6.34 3.67
N ALA A 63 -4.96 6.94 3.28
CA ALA A 63 -5.55 8.12 3.90
C ALA A 63 -7.03 7.87 4.16
N GLN A 64 -7.51 8.38 5.28
CA GLN A 64 -8.91 8.40 5.67
C GLN A 64 -9.43 9.84 5.63
N PHE A 65 -10.63 9.99 5.10
CA PHE A 65 -11.32 11.25 4.92
C PHE A 65 -12.73 11.17 5.49
N ASP A 66 -13.12 12.18 6.26
CA ASP A 66 -14.51 12.33 6.71
C ASP A 66 -15.22 13.30 5.74
N LEU A 67 -16.15 12.77 4.96
CA LEU A 67 -16.95 13.53 3.99
C LEU A 67 -18.13 14.25 4.66
N LYS A 68 -18.63 13.69 5.77
CA LYS A 68 -19.67 14.28 6.61
C LYS A 68 -19.47 13.83 8.05
N ASN A 69 -19.14 14.76 8.95
CA ASN A 69 -19.02 14.54 10.39
C ASN A 69 -19.16 15.91 11.10
N ALA A 70 -19.60 15.92 12.37
CA ALA A 70 -19.67 17.13 13.20
C ALA A 70 -18.28 17.63 13.66
N GLY A 71 -17.23 16.80 13.50
CA GLY A 71 -15.83 17.11 13.83
C GLY A 71 -15.06 17.84 12.70
N SER A 72 -14.14 18.71 13.09
CA SER A 72 -13.54 19.75 12.25
C SER A 72 -12.34 19.32 11.38
N GLY A 73 -12.50 18.33 10.49
CA GLY A 73 -11.43 18.02 9.52
C GLY A 73 -11.80 17.06 8.40
N PHE A 74 -11.51 17.45 7.15
CA PHE A 74 -11.70 16.59 5.96
C PHE A 74 -10.75 15.39 5.95
N PHE A 75 -9.51 15.57 6.43
CA PHE A 75 -8.52 14.51 6.60
C PHE A 75 -8.53 14.01 8.04
N THR A 76 -8.80 12.72 8.25
CA THR A 76 -9.04 12.15 9.58
C THR A 76 -8.05 11.07 9.98
N GLY A 77 -7.20 10.61 9.06
CA GLY A 77 -6.11 9.71 9.43
C GLY A 77 -5.23 9.28 8.27
N GLY A 78 -4.05 8.79 8.60
CA GLY A 78 -3.13 8.15 7.67
C GLY A 78 -2.72 6.78 8.19
N ILE A 79 -2.48 5.84 7.28
CA ILE A 79 -1.96 4.51 7.61
C ILE A 79 -0.75 4.21 6.75
N LEU A 80 0.28 3.63 7.37
CA LEU A 80 1.44 3.08 6.69
C LEU A 80 1.68 1.66 7.23
N ILE A 81 1.72 0.69 6.33
CA ILE A 81 2.03 -0.71 6.63
C ILE A 81 3.27 -1.09 5.84
N VAL A 82 4.23 -1.70 6.53
CA VAL A 82 5.39 -2.33 5.88
C VAL A 82 5.44 -3.78 6.33
N ALA A 83 5.28 -4.70 5.39
CA ALA A 83 5.22 -6.12 5.64
C ALA A 83 6.30 -6.87 4.87
N ARG A 84 6.72 -8.00 5.45
CA ARG A 84 7.67 -8.93 4.84
C ARG A 84 7.22 -10.36 5.07
N GLU A 85 7.12 -11.10 3.98
CA GLU A 85 6.91 -12.54 3.97
C GLU A 85 8.23 -13.30 4.14
N PHE A 86 8.21 -14.37 4.92
CA PHE A 86 9.32 -15.30 5.04
C PHE A 86 8.81 -16.72 5.30
N SER A 87 9.56 -17.69 4.81
CA SER A 87 9.20 -19.10 4.94
C SER A 87 10.15 -19.75 5.95
N ILE A 88 9.60 -20.45 6.95
CA ILE A 88 10.38 -21.33 7.83
C ILE A 88 9.84 -22.74 7.62
N ASN A 89 10.67 -23.63 7.08
CA ASN A 89 10.27 -24.96 6.62
C ASN A 89 9.10 -24.89 5.62
N LYS A 90 7.97 -25.55 5.94
CA LYS A 90 6.76 -25.59 5.11
C LYS A 90 5.76 -24.48 5.43
N PHE A 91 6.07 -23.62 6.40
CA PHE A 91 5.15 -22.59 6.87
C PHE A 91 5.55 -21.22 6.30
N GLN A 92 4.54 -20.50 5.83
CA GLN A 92 4.66 -19.11 5.41
C GLN A 92 4.27 -18.21 6.57
N PHE A 93 5.12 -17.22 6.86
CA PHE A 93 4.90 -16.21 7.87
C PHE A 93 4.98 -14.84 7.22
N GLU A 94 4.21 -13.90 7.74
CA GLU A 94 4.31 -12.48 7.41
C GLU A 94 4.55 -11.70 8.70
N THR A 95 5.54 -10.83 8.69
CA THR A 95 5.72 -9.82 9.74
C THR A 95 5.36 -8.46 9.19
N GLN A 96 4.61 -7.67 9.95
CA GLN A 96 4.22 -6.33 9.53
C GLN A 96 4.41 -5.31 10.65
N GLY A 97 4.96 -4.15 10.28
CA GLY A 97 4.93 -2.94 11.07
C GLY A 97 3.74 -2.09 10.63
N LEU A 98 3.00 -1.54 11.59
CA LEU A 98 1.83 -0.70 11.38
C LEU A 98 2.07 0.65 12.05
N PHE A 99 1.90 1.72 11.27
CA PHE A 99 1.88 3.09 11.78
C PHE A 99 0.54 3.72 11.40
N ILE A 100 -0.16 4.24 12.41
CA ILE A 100 -1.42 4.95 12.24
C ILE A 100 -1.20 6.37 12.72
N TYR A 101 -1.43 7.34 11.83
CA TYR A 101 -1.53 8.74 12.19
C TYR A 101 -3.00 9.08 12.39
N ASN A 102 -3.36 9.51 13.59
CA ASN A 102 -4.69 10.05 13.90
C ASN A 102 -4.54 11.44 14.54
N PRO A 103 -4.92 12.52 13.86
CA PRO A 103 -4.82 13.88 14.40
C PRO A 103 -5.77 14.15 15.57
N PHE A 104 -6.70 13.22 15.87
CA PHE A 104 -7.68 13.34 16.95
C PHE A 104 -7.42 12.38 18.13
N SER A 105 -6.29 11.66 18.13
CA SER A 105 -5.85 10.88 19.29
C SER A 105 -4.83 11.69 20.09
N PRO A 106 -5.03 11.95 21.40
CA PRO A 106 -4.06 12.64 22.24
C PRO A 106 -2.76 11.85 22.41
#